data_AF-A0A0F4L919-F1
#
_entry.id   AF-A0A0F4L919-F1
#
_cell.length_a   1.000
_cell.length_b   1.000
_cell.length_c   1.000
_cell.angle_alpha   90.00
_cell.angle_beta   90.00
_cell.angle_gamma   90.00
#
_symmetry.space_group_name_H-M   'P 1'
#
loop_
_entity.id
_entity.type
_entity.pdbx_description
1 polymer ?
#
loop_
_entity_poly.entity_id
_entity_poly.type
_entity_poly.pdbx_seq_one_letter_code
_entity_poly.pdbx_strand_id
1 'polypeptide(L)'
;MLSSKKTESKITDLESKYGHLTPNGMKDSDYPNENCVRFLRFAGGQCPICGSDHWCQINVTGTKVVCQRVKNETDVINGFKYKYTIKKIEGYVYQLVDDSKAIKLDKTIFKRNSVFELAPTFNLDTMYRLVLAAYPLQDKHRQNLINRGLTDQEIELHGSRGFGSFYYADEDGKSIFVQVKGTKNKDGKSVVISRWTKALEKLNLPKDLWHGVPGFYNGQARVKDEIIKFPVFSTANGKNFGVQGMLIPYYNEYNQLVAFQIRIDEPKKYGRITKPLERNQGHLEVYIKSDNYKVNLYSSFEPSGKVIANGKLNGEKEITLHYGEDVMKEKYTFKVLTQPKYYWVSSSSACNGADTYGKLPVQVAYNPRVAKLNPDNPDERKELEKYINKPKAIWVTEGGLKGYIAANYLPKVFSEKELDIFGRDVLAVAGVNSYHKFLPMLKKLHVNSVTIAYDMDMLTNDQVAQNYVDLLDFLIENKFGVNLAVWGPDLAKGIDDALVNGVDIEIVGYE
;
A
#
# COMPACT_ATOMS: atom_id res chain seq x y z
N MET A 1 -25.04 23.91 -4.99
CA MET A 1 -24.24 23.93 -6.23
C MET A 1 -23.11 24.98 -6.21
N LEU A 2 -22.41 25.19 -5.07
CA LEU A 2 -21.38 26.24 -4.94
C LEU A 2 -20.27 25.76 -3.98
N SER A 3 -19.33 24.94 -4.43
CA SER A 3 -18.21 24.50 -3.56
C SER A 3 -16.90 24.11 -4.27
N SER A 4 -16.84 23.98 -5.60
CA SER A 4 -15.57 23.79 -6.33
C SER A 4 -14.80 25.11 -6.53
N LYS A 5 -15.50 26.24 -6.61
CA LYS A 5 -14.89 27.55 -6.92
C LYS A 5 -13.99 28.15 -5.82
N LYS A 6 -14.04 27.69 -4.57
CA LYS A 6 -13.35 28.34 -3.42
C LYS A 6 -11.97 27.76 -3.05
N THR A 7 -11.68 26.50 -3.40
CA THR A 7 -10.32 25.91 -3.18
C THR A 7 -9.40 26.21 -4.36
N GLU A 8 -9.94 26.21 -5.58
CA GLU A 8 -9.26 26.79 -6.74
C GLU A 8 -8.89 28.25 -6.48
N SER A 9 -9.77 29.06 -5.84
CA SER A 9 -9.45 30.48 -5.60
C SER A 9 -8.23 30.71 -4.71
N LYS A 10 -7.91 29.84 -3.74
CA LYS A 10 -6.82 30.09 -2.77
C LYS A 10 -5.45 29.57 -3.20
N ILE A 11 -5.41 28.46 -3.93
CA ILE A 11 -4.18 28.10 -4.67
C ILE A 11 -3.96 29.18 -5.74
N THR A 12 -5.02 29.66 -6.40
CA THR A 12 -4.93 30.82 -7.29
C THR A 12 -4.42 32.07 -6.57
N ASP A 13 -4.79 32.34 -5.31
CA ASP A 13 -4.26 33.48 -4.54
C ASP A 13 -2.77 33.32 -4.21
N LEU A 14 -2.35 32.12 -3.78
CA LEU A 14 -0.93 31.82 -3.53
C LEU A 14 -0.12 31.82 -4.82
N GLU A 15 -0.65 31.28 -5.91
CA GLU A 15 -0.03 31.28 -7.23
C GLU A 15 -0.03 32.66 -7.88
N SER A 16 -1.01 33.51 -7.61
CA SER A 16 -1.00 34.92 -8.02
C SER A 16 0.07 35.71 -7.27
N LYS A 17 0.31 35.37 -6.00
CA LYS A 17 1.30 36.06 -5.16
C LYS A 17 2.72 35.54 -5.35
N TYR A 18 2.87 34.23 -5.57
CA TYR A 18 4.17 33.56 -5.55
C TYR A 18 4.46 32.76 -6.81
N GLY A 19 3.57 32.62 -7.78
CA GLY A 19 3.77 31.77 -8.97
C GLY A 19 3.47 30.29 -8.70
N HIS A 20 3.73 29.42 -9.69
CA HIS A 20 3.21 28.05 -9.71
C HIS A 20 3.64 27.16 -8.53
N LEU A 21 2.66 26.44 -7.95
CA LEU A 21 2.84 25.57 -6.77
C LEU A 21 2.31 24.15 -7.03
N THR A 22 2.95 23.15 -6.40
CA THR A 22 2.52 21.74 -6.49
C THR A 22 2.33 21.12 -5.10
N PRO A 23 1.38 20.18 -4.90
CA PRO A 23 1.20 19.54 -3.60
C PRO A 23 2.43 18.74 -3.15
N ASN A 24 2.86 18.93 -1.90
CA ASN A 24 3.88 18.12 -1.25
C ASN A 24 3.24 17.37 -0.07
N GLY A 25 3.43 16.06 0.03
CA GLY A 25 2.72 15.21 1.00
C GLY A 25 3.02 15.50 2.48
N MET A 26 3.86 16.51 2.76
CA MET A 26 4.28 16.93 4.09
C MET A 26 3.17 17.70 4.81
N LYS A 27 2.82 17.23 6.01
CA LYS A 27 1.86 17.89 6.91
C LYS A 27 2.58 18.92 7.78
N ASP A 28 1.89 19.99 8.14
CA ASP A 28 2.37 20.95 9.13
C ASP A 28 2.07 20.42 10.54
N SER A 29 3.13 20.12 11.29
CA SER A 29 3.06 19.47 12.61
C SER A 29 2.37 20.33 13.66
N ASP A 30 2.30 21.64 13.46
CA ASP A 30 1.67 22.55 14.42
C ASP A 30 0.12 22.53 14.29
N TYR A 31 -0.39 21.73 13.34
CA TYR A 31 -1.82 21.46 13.15
C TYR A 31 -2.11 19.93 13.19
N PRO A 32 -1.77 19.23 14.29
CA PRO A 32 -1.76 17.77 14.35
C PRO A 32 -3.15 17.13 14.16
N ASN A 33 -4.21 17.89 14.46
CA ASN A 33 -5.60 17.44 14.34
C ASN A 33 -6.27 17.89 13.03
N GLU A 34 -5.59 18.68 12.19
CA GLU A 34 -6.15 19.27 10.97
C GLU A 34 -5.42 18.71 9.72
N ASN A 35 -5.97 17.63 9.14
CA ASN A 35 -5.39 16.87 8.01
C ASN A 35 -5.14 17.67 6.70
N CYS A 36 -5.47 18.95 6.70
CA CYS A 36 -5.51 19.83 5.54
C CYS A 36 -4.42 20.90 5.54
N VAL A 37 -3.74 21.16 6.66
CA VAL A 37 -2.58 22.06 6.65
C VAL A 37 -1.36 21.26 6.21
N ARG A 38 -1.02 21.43 4.93
CA ARG A 38 0.10 20.76 4.28
C ARG A 38 0.98 21.79 3.62
N PHE A 39 2.20 21.38 3.32
CA PHE A 39 3.12 22.16 2.52
C PHE A 39 2.88 21.93 1.02
N LEU A 40 2.88 23.01 0.26
CA LEU A 40 2.98 23.04 -1.20
C LEU A 40 4.43 23.33 -1.55
N ARG A 41 4.94 22.66 -2.59
CA ARG A 41 6.28 22.90 -3.12
C ARG A 41 6.22 23.98 -4.19
N PHE A 42 7.18 24.90 -4.17
CA PHE A 42 7.40 25.82 -5.28
C PHE A 42 7.83 25.04 -6.53
N ALA A 43 7.20 25.31 -7.67
CA ALA A 43 7.43 24.61 -8.95
C ALA A 43 7.33 25.58 -10.14
N GLY A 44 8.12 26.65 -10.11
CA GLY A 44 8.01 27.81 -11.00
C GLY A 44 7.50 29.06 -10.27
N GLY A 45 7.19 28.96 -8.98
CA GLY A 45 6.85 30.07 -8.10
C GLY A 45 7.98 30.47 -7.15
N GLN A 46 8.21 31.76 -6.92
CA GLN A 46 9.31 32.28 -6.13
C GLN A 46 9.07 32.20 -4.62
N CYS A 47 9.99 31.52 -3.94
CA CYS A 47 10.05 31.47 -2.49
C CYS A 47 10.33 32.88 -1.91
N PRO A 48 9.51 33.40 -0.97
CA PRO A 48 9.68 34.75 -0.43
C PRO A 48 10.92 34.93 0.45
N ILE A 49 11.60 33.84 0.83
CA ILE A 49 12.83 33.91 1.65
C ILE A 49 14.10 33.97 0.80
N CYS A 50 14.22 33.10 -0.22
CA CYS A 50 15.45 32.93 -1.01
C CYS A 50 15.31 33.26 -2.49
N GLY A 51 14.12 33.61 -2.97
CA GLY A 51 13.85 33.94 -4.36
C GLY A 51 13.84 32.76 -5.34
N SER A 52 14.27 31.57 -4.93
CA SER A 52 14.26 30.39 -5.80
C SER A 52 12.84 29.93 -6.12
N ASP A 53 12.67 29.45 -7.34
CA ASP A 53 11.41 29.00 -7.93
C ASP A 53 11.08 27.52 -7.65
N HIS A 54 11.94 26.78 -6.93
CA HIS A 54 11.74 25.37 -6.67
C HIS A 54 12.31 24.89 -5.32
N TRP A 55 11.90 23.68 -4.91
CA TRP A 55 12.39 22.91 -3.75
C TRP A 55 11.96 23.42 -2.37
N CYS A 56 11.86 24.74 -2.19
CA CYS A 56 11.25 25.35 -1.01
C CYS A 56 9.76 25.00 -0.92
N GLN A 57 9.15 25.28 0.23
CA GLN A 57 7.76 24.93 0.47
C GLN A 57 7.02 26.03 1.23
N ILE A 58 5.71 26.16 1.01
CA ILE A 58 4.83 27.06 1.74
C ILE A 58 3.61 26.28 2.21
N ASN A 59 3.17 26.47 3.45
CA ASN A 59 1.95 25.81 3.88
C ASN A 59 0.72 26.41 3.18
N VAL A 60 -0.33 25.63 3.01
CA VAL A 60 -1.56 26.05 2.29
C VAL A 60 -2.27 27.26 2.91
N THR A 61 -1.90 27.66 4.13
CA THR A 61 -2.41 28.87 4.80
C THR A 61 -1.60 30.12 4.45
N GLY A 62 -0.44 29.96 3.82
CA GLY A 62 0.48 31.06 3.52
C GLY A 62 1.19 31.63 4.75
N THR A 63 1.07 30.99 5.92
CA THR A 63 1.62 31.50 7.20
C THR A 63 2.96 30.91 7.56
N LYS A 64 3.41 29.85 6.89
CA LYS A 64 4.75 29.27 7.08
C LYS A 64 5.42 28.91 5.78
N VAL A 65 6.72 29.14 5.73
CA VAL A 65 7.60 28.78 4.62
C VAL A 65 8.72 27.89 5.15
N VAL A 66 8.96 26.77 4.48
CA VAL A 66 10.17 25.97 4.67
C VAL A 66 11.13 26.36 3.55
N CYS A 67 12.14 27.17 3.90
CA CYS A 67 13.20 27.56 2.98
C CYS A 67 14.32 26.52 3.03
N GLN A 68 14.75 26.03 1.87
CA GLN A 68 15.80 25.01 1.74
C GLN A 68 17.21 25.60 1.50
N ARG A 69 17.37 26.94 1.56
CA ARG A 69 18.59 27.61 1.10
C ARG A 69 19.14 28.64 2.06
N VAL A 70 18.26 29.47 2.62
CA VAL A 70 18.65 30.60 3.45
C VAL A 70 18.23 30.33 4.89
N LYS A 71 19.22 30.37 5.79
CA LYS A 71 19.04 30.43 7.23
C LYS A 71 19.41 31.83 7.72
N ASN A 72 18.42 32.57 8.19
CA ASN A 72 18.58 33.89 8.79
C ASN A 72 17.67 33.92 10.03
N GLU A 73 18.29 33.91 11.20
CA GLU A 73 17.60 33.76 12.49
C GLU A 73 17.17 35.09 13.11
N THR A 74 17.72 36.21 12.62
CA THR A 74 17.60 37.53 13.24
C THR A 74 16.55 38.40 12.56
N ASP A 75 16.55 38.45 11.23
CA ASP A 75 15.76 39.42 10.47
C ASP A 75 14.37 38.90 10.10
N VAL A 76 13.45 39.85 9.86
CA VAL A 76 12.16 39.56 9.24
C VAL A 76 12.29 39.72 7.74
N ILE A 77 12.13 38.65 6.98
CA ILE A 77 12.26 38.64 5.51
C ILE A 77 10.85 38.54 4.92
N ASN A 78 10.44 39.57 4.18
CA ASN A 78 9.13 39.63 3.51
C ASN A 78 7.94 39.29 4.44
N GLY A 79 8.03 39.70 5.71
CA GLY A 79 7.01 39.48 6.74
C GLY A 79 7.13 38.15 7.49
N PHE A 80 8.14 37.33 7.21
CA PHE A 80 8.37 36.05 7.86
C PHE A 80 9.62 36.06 8.75
N LYS A 81 9.54 35.44 9.93
CA LYS A 81 10.64 35.30 10.88
C LYS A 81 10.98 33.82 11.09
N TYR A 82 12.27 33.52 11.19
CA TYR A 82 12.74 32.16 11.47
C TYR A 82 12.20 31.64 12.81
N LYS A 83 11.91 30.34 12.84
CA LYS A 83 11.38 29.65 14.02
C LYS A 83 12.24 28.46 14.46
N TYR A 84 12.50 27.52 13.56
CA TYR A 84 13.29 26.31 13.84
C TYR A 84 13.77 25.65 12.56
N THR A 85 14.64 24.65 12.70
CA THR A 85 15.16 23.82 11.59
C THR A 85 14.57 22.41 11.65
N ILE A 86 14.08 21.90 10.53
CA ILE A 86 13.63 20.51 10.39
C ILE A 86 14.80 19.65 9.95
N LYS A 87 15.47 19.00 10.92
CA LYS A 87 16.70 18.22 10.68
C LYS A 87 16.57 17.16 9.58
N LYS A 88 15.40 16.49 9.46
CA LYS A 88 15.18 15.40 8.48
C LYS A 88 15.24 15.86 7.01
N ILE A 89 14.95 17.12 6.75
CA ILE A 89 14.93 17.69 5.38
C ILE A 89 15.87 18.89 5.23
N GLU A 90 16.68 19.16 6.25
CA GLU A 90 17.58 20.33 6.38
C GLU A 90 16.92 21.67 6.05
N GLY A 91 15.62 21.77 6.31
CA GLY A 91 14.81 22.95 5.96
C GLY A 91 14.64 23.93 7.11
N TYR A 92 14.73 25.22 6.80
CA TYR A 92 14.58 26.32 7.75
C TYR A 92 13.14 26.82 7.73
N VAL A 93 12.44 26.72 8.87
CA VAL A 93 11.04 27.12 8.99
C VAL A 93 10.96 28.58 9.37
N TYR A 94 10.20 29.32 8.58
CA TYR A 94 9.84 30.71 8.79
C TYR A 94 8.35 30.82 9.00
N GLN A 95 7.92 31.65 9.94
CA GLN A 95 6.52 31.92 10.27
C GLN A 95 6.21 33.40 10.07
N LEU A 96 5.04 33.69 9.50
CA LEU A 96 4.55 35.04 9.30
C LEU A 96 4.35 35.73 10.66
N VAL A 97 4.85 36.96 10.82
CA VAL A 97 4.76 37.72 12.08
C VAL A 97 3.71 38.82 12.06
N ASP A 98 3.09 39.08 10.92
CA ASP A 98 2.02 40.07 10.74
C ASP A 98 0.79 39.42 10.08
N ASP A 99 -0.21 39.10 10.91
CA ASP A 99 -1.45 38.44 10.51
C ASP A 99 -2.34 39.29 9.60
N SER A 100 -2.11 40.61 9.50
CA SER A 100 -2.84 41.47 8.56
C SER A 100 -2.49 41.17 7.09
N LYS A 101 -1.36 40.49 6.86
CA LYS A 101 -0.90 39.98 5.56
C LYS A 101 -1.16 38.47 5.39
N ALA A 102 -1.78 37.82 6.39
CA ALA A 102 -2.14 36.41 6.35
C ALA A 102 -3.42 36.16 5.56
N ILE A 103 -3.46 35.08 4.77
CA ILE A 103 -4.69 34.62 4.13
C ILE A 103 -5.55 33.96 5.22
N LYS A 104 -6.63 34.62 5.66
CA LYS A 104 -7.53 34.09 6.70
C LYS A 104 -8.25 32.82 6.23
N LEU A 105 -8.27 31.81 7.09
CA LEU A 105 -8.75 30.48 6.78
C LEU A 105 -10.06 30.17 7.50
N ASP A 106 -11.11 29.88 6.73
CA ASP A 106 -12.37 29.34 7.24
C ASP A 106 -12.28 27.80 7.20
N LYS A 107 -12.36 27.20 8.39
CA LYS A 107 -12.11 25.77 8.65
C LYS A 107 -13.23 24.85 8.14
N THR A 108 -14.33 25.39 7.63
CA THR A 108 -15.46 24.59 7.11
C THR A 108 -15.32 24.17 5.64
N ILE A 109 -14.25 24.60 4.95
CA ILE A 109 -14.15 24.57 3.48
C ILE A 109 -13.40 23.34 2.93
N PHE A 110 -12.81 22.48 3.76
CA PHE A 110 -12.00 21.35 3.29
C PHE A 110 -12.85 20.13 2.90
N LYS A 111 -13.03 19.88 1.61
CA LYS A 111 -13.38 18.54 1.11
C LYS A 111 -12.14 17.88 0.53
N ARG A 112 -11.82 16.68 1.06
CA ARG A 112 -10.91 15.69 0.48
C ARG A 112 -11.23 15.52 -1.02
N ASN A 113 -10.36 14.89 -1.83
CA ASN A 113 -10.92 14.05 -2.91
C ASN A 113 -12.05 13.27 -2.25
N SER A 114 -13.30 13.43 -2.69
CA SER A 114 -14.41 12.80 -1.99
C SER A 114 -14.15 11.31 -2.03
N VAL A 115 -13.56 10.76 -0.98
CA VAL A 115 -13.40 9.34 -0.80
C VAL A 115 -14.59 8.94 0.03
N PHE A 116 -15.21 7.84 -0.35
CA PHE A 116 -16.22 7.23 0.49
C PHE A 116 -15.53 6.59 1.69
N GLU A 117 -16.25 6.54 2.81
CA GLU A 117 -15.83 5.69 3.91
C GLU A 117 -15.73 4.24 3.42
N LEU A 118 -14.90 3.45 4.09
CA LEU A 118 -14.75 2.05 3.76
C LEU A 118 -16.13 1.38 3.79
N ALA A 119 -16.47 0.69 2.70
CA ALA A 119 -17.78 0.07 2.57
C ALA A 119 -18.00 -1.00 3.65
N PRO A 120 -19.26 -1.27 4.05
CA PRO A 120 -19.60 -2.41 4.89
C PRO A 120 -19.09 -3.73 4.30
N THR A 121 -18.78 -4.71 5.15
CA THR A 121 -18.15 -5.99 4.73
C THR A 121 -18.96 -6.74 3.67
N PHE A 122 -20.29 -6.71 3.76
CA PHE A 122 -21.17 -7.28 2.73
C PHE A 122 -20.96 -6.66 1.34
N ASN A 123 -20.79 -5.33 1.27
CA ASN A 123 -20.54 -4.64 0.01
C ASN A 123 -19.15 -4.96 -0.53
N LEU A 124 -18.13 -4.99 0.35
CA LEU A 124 -16.76 -5.38 0.00
C LEU A 124 -16.76 -6.79 -0.62
N ASP A 125 -17.33 -7.76 0.07
CA ASP A 125 -17.37 -9.15 -0.35
C ASP A 125 -18.13 -9.34 -1.66
N THR A 126 -19.31 -8.73 -1.80
CA THR A 126 -20.09 -8.78 -3.05
C THR A 126 -19.31 -8.20 -4.23
N MET A 127 -18.75 -7.00 -4.06
CA MET A 127 -18.01 -6.33 -5.14
C MET A 127 -16.71 -7.06 -5.49
N TYR A 128 -16.00 -7.63 -4.52
CA TYR A 128 -14.78 -8.38 -4.80
C TYR A 128 -15.04 -9.74 -5.44
N ARG A 129 -16.15 -10.42 -5.14
CA ARG A 129 -16.57 -11.60 -5.92
C ARG A 129 -16.84 -11.25 -7.38
N LEU A 130 -17.45 -10.08 -7.67
CA LEU A 130 -17.59 -9.58 -9.05
C LEU A 130 -16.23 -9.27 -9.69
N VAL A 131 -15.26 -8.76 -8.91
CA VAL A 131 -13.88 -8.58 -9.39
C VAL A 131 -13.26 -9.92 -9.76
N LEU A 132 -13.37 -10.95 -8.92
CA LEU A 132 -12.83 -12.28 -9.22
C LEU A 132 -13.51 -12.95 -10.42
N ALA A 133 -14.80 -12.72 -10.63
CA ALA A 133 -15.50 -13.17 -11.83
C ALA A 133 -15.00 -12.46 -13.11
N ALA A 134 -14.60 -11.18 -13.00
CA ALA A 134 -14.04 -10.41 -14.12
C ALA A 134 -12.55 -10.70 -14.36
N TYR A 135 -11.82 -11.08 -13.31
CA TYR A 135 -10.37 -11.29 -13.29
C TYR A 135 -10.05 -12.66 -12.65
N PRO A 136 -10.46 -13.77 -13.29
CA PRO A 136 -10.26 -15.11 -12.75
C PRO A 136 -8.77 -15.44 -12.63
N LEU A 137 -8.44 -16.39 -11.75
CA LEU A 137 -7.09 -16.90 -11.58
C LEU A 137 -6.56 -17.48 -12.90
N GLN A 138 -5.46 -16.91 -13.41
CA GLN A 138 -4.78 -17.41 -14.61
C GLN A 138 -3.90 -18.62 -14.29
N ASP A 139 -3.67 -19.48 -15.28
CA ASP A 139 -2.92 -20.72 -15.12
C ASP A 139 -1.51 -20.49 -14.57
N LYS A 140 -0.80 -19.45 -15.02
CA LYS A 140 0.52 -19.10 -14.48
C LYS A 140 0.52 -18.83 -12.97
N HIS A 141 -0.54 -18.24 -12.45
CA HIS A 141 -0.69 -17.95 -11.02
C HIS A 141 -1.18 -19.16 -10.26
N ARG A 142 -2.07 -19.96 -10.84
CA ARG A 142 -2.44 -21.27 -10.28
C ARG A 142 -1.19 -22.14 -10.12
N GLN A 143 -0.35 -22.24 -11.14
CA GLN A 143 0.92 -22.96 -11.04
C GLN A 143 1.86 -22.34 -10.00
N ASN A 144 1.86 -21.01 -9.83
CA ASN A 144 2.63 -20.37 -8.75
C ASN A 144 2.15 -20.79 -7.36
N LEU A 145 0.84 -20.94 -7.15
CA LEU A 145 0.26 -21.42 -5.89
C LEU A 145 0.55 -22.91 -5.68
N ILE A 146 0.50 -23.73 -6.73
CA ILE A 146 0.87 -25.15 -6.69
C ILE A 146 2.35 -25.32 -6.31
N ASN A 147 3.23 -24.54 -6.93
CA ASN A 147 4.66 -24.54 -6.59
C ASN A 147 4.95 -24.04 -5.17
N ARG A 148 3.96 -23.41 -4.51
CA ARG A 148 4.00 -23.02 -3.09
C ARG A 148 3.36 -24.05 -2.17
N GLY A 149 3.01 -25.24 -2.70
CA GLY A 149 2.47 -26.35 -1.93
C GLY A 149 0.94 -26.41 -1.86
N LEU A 150 0.19 -25.52 -2.50
CA LEU A 150 -1.27 -25.64 -2.50
C LEU A 150 -1.75 -26.64 -3.56
N THR A 151 -2.70 -27.48 -3.20
CA THR A 151 -3.45 -28.32 -4.15
C THR A 151 -4.57 -27.50 -4.81
N ASP A 152 -5.11 -27.96 -5.94
CA ASP A 152 -6.25 -27.30 -6.59
C ASP A 152 -7.47 -27.19 -5.65
N GLN A 153 -7.72 -28.21 -4.83
CA GLN A 153 -8.80 -28.19 -3.83
C GLN A 153 -8.61 -27.08 -2.80
N GLU A 154 -7.37 -26.83 -2.37
CA GLU A 154 -7.04 -25.77 -1.42
C GLU A 154 -7.09 -24.39 -2.09
N ILE A 155 -6.69 -24.28 -3.35
CA ILE A 155 -6.83 -23.04 -4.13
C ILE A 155 -8.31 -22.66 -4.30
N GLU A 156 -9.17 -23.66 -4.50
CA GLU A 156 -10.61 -23.49 -4.74
C GLU A 156 -11.46 -23.50 -3.46
N LEU A 157 -10.81 -23.61 -2.30
CA LEU A 157 -11.44 -23.78 -0.98
C LEU A 157 -12.53 -22.75 -0.67
N HIS A 158 -12.36 -21.51 -1.14
CA HIS A 158 -13.30 -20.40 -0.91
C HIS A 158 -14.24 -20.13 -2.10
N GLY A 159 -14.21 -20.97 -3.15
CA GLY A 159 -15.01 -20.83 -4.35
C GLY A 159 -14.87 -19.45 -4.99
N SER A 160 -15.99 -18.74 -5.14
CA SER A 160 -16.04 -17.40 -5.76
C SER A 160 -15.33 -16.28 -4.98
N ARG A 161 -14.80 -16.59 -3.78
CA ARG A 161 -14.02 -15.67 -2.93
C ARG A 161 -12.51 -15.99 -2.94
N GLY A 162 -12.05 -16.88 -3.82
CA GLY A 162 -10.66 -17.34 -3.89
C GLY A 162 -9.68 -16.33 -4.51
N PHE A 163 -8.64 -16.86 -5.16
CA PHE A 163 -7.60 -16.07 -5.82
C PHE A 163 -8.05 -15.52 -7.18
N GLY A 164 -7.43 -14.43 -7.63
CA GLY A 164 -7.69 -13.82 -8.93
C GLY A 164 -6.41 -13.33 -9.61
N SER A 165 -6.54 -12.76 -10.80
CA SER A 165 -5.40 -12.26 -11.58
C SER A 165 -5.74 -10.98 -12.31
N PHE A 166 -5.15 -9.87 -11.87
CA PHE A 166 -5.42 -8.57 -12.48
C PHE A 166 -4.39 -8.26 -13.57
N TYR A 167 -4.84 -8.29 -14.82
CA TYR A 167 -4.13 -7.75 -15.98
C TYR A 167 -5.05 -6.87 -16.81
N TYR A 168 -4.45 -5.91 -17.50
CA TYR A 168 -5.15 -5.07 -18.47
C TYR A 168 -5.43 -5.80 -19.77
N ALA A 169 -4.48 -6.63 -20.21
CA ALA A 169 -4.53 -7.40 -21.43
C ALA A 169 -3.87 -8.77 -21.25
N ASP A 170 -4.27 -9.72 -22.09
CA ASP A 170 -3.59 -11.01 -22.25
C ASP A 170 -2.26 -10.86 -23.02
N GLU A 171 -1.61 -11.98 -23.28
CA GLU A 171 -0.31 -12.04 -23.97
C GLU A 171 -0.38 -11.51 -25.41
N ASP A 172 -1.55 -11.58 -26.05
CA ASP A 172 -1.82 -11.06 -27.39
C ASP A 172 -2.18 -9.56 -27.39
N GLY A 173 -2.18 -8.92 -26.21
CA GLY A 173 -2.54 -7.51 -26.05
C GLY A 173 -4.05 -7.24 -26.08
N LYS A 174 -4.88 -8.28 -26.07
CA LYS A 174 -6.34 -8.15 -26.00
C LYS A 174 -6.77 -7.96 -24.55
N SER A 175 -7.64 -6.98 -24.32
CA SER A 175 -8.08 -6.67 -22.96
C SER A 175 -8.79 -7.84 -22.28
N ILE A 176 -8.31 -8.27 -21.11
CA ILE A 176 -8.94 -9.36 -20.33
C ILE A 176 -10.37 -8.96 -19.97
N PHE A 177 -10.53 -7.76 -19.42
CA PHE A 177 -11.84 -7.24 -19.03
C PHE A 177 -12.01 -5.78 -19.43
N VAL A 178 -12.79 -5.56 -20.49
CA VAL A 178 -13.16 -4.22 -20.95
C VAL A 178 -14.20 -3.63 -20.01
N GLN A 179 -13.77 -2.87 -18.99
CA GLN A 179 -14.66 -2.29 -17.97
C GLN A 179 -15.68 -1.31 -18.56
N VAL A 180 -15.33 -0.63 -19.65
CA VAL A 180 -16.16 0.39 -20.31
C VAL A 180 -16.11 0.24 -21.83
N LYS A 181 -17.28 0.38 -22.47
CA LYS A 181 -17.41 0.45 -23.93
C LYS A 181 -18.20 1.69 -24.36
N GLY A 182 -17.67 2.45 -25.31
CA GLY A 182 -18.42 3.48 -26.02
C GLY A 182 -19.36 2.86 -27.06
N THR A 183 -20.60 3.33 -27.14
CA THR A 183 -21.58 2.93 -28.17
C THR A 183 -22.45 4.12 -28.57
N LYS A 184 -23.32 3.96 -29.57
CA LYS A 184 -24.41 4.90 -29.85
C LYS A 184 -25.72 4.41 -29.23
N ASN A 185 -26.54 5.31 -28.70
CA ASN A 185 -27.90 5.00 -28.28
C ASN A 185 -28.85 4.94 -29.50
N LYS A 186 -30.16 4.69 -29.27
CA LYS A 186 -31.18 4.62 -30.32
C LYS A 186 -31.30 5.92 -31.15
N ASP A 187 -30.94 7.05 -30.56
CA ASP A 187 -30.97 8.37 -31.20
C ASP A 187 -29.63 8.75 -31.86
N GLY A 188 -28.68 7.80 -31.95
CA GLY A 188 -27.35 8.04 -32.53
C GLY A 188 -26.38 8.83 -31.65
N LYS A 189 -26.75 9.22 -30.42
CA LYS A 189 -25.87 9.91 -29.45
C LYS A 189 -24.85 8.92 -28.88
N SER A 190 -23.59 9.33 -28.88
CA SER A 190 -22.51 8.57 -28.24
C SER A 190 -22.74 8.49 -26.73
N VAL A 191 -22.74 7.27 -26.19
CA VAL A 191 -22.92 6.95 -24.77
C VAL A 191 -21.85 5.98 -24.30
N VAL A 192 -21.60 5.96 -23.01
CA VAL A 192 -20.64 5.06 -22.36
C VAL A 192 -21.39 4.03 -21.55
N ILE A 193 -21.05 2.75 -21.75
CA ILE A 193 -21.61 1.64 -20.98
C ILE A 193 -20.53 1.10 -20.04
N SER A 194 -20.81 1.18 -18.74
CA SER A 194 -20.04 0.51 -17.69
C SER A 194 -20.48 -0.94 -17.53
N ARG A 195 -19.54 -1.88 -17.61
CA ARG A 195 -19.80 -3.30 -17.33
C ARG A 195 -20.12 -3.55 -15.86
N TRP A 196 -19.50 -2.81 -14.93
CA TRP A 196 -19.80 -2.91 -13.50
C TRP A 196 -21.23 -2.50 -13.20
N THR A 197 -21.68 -1.36 -13.74
CA THR A 197 -23.06 -0.89 -13.54
C THR A 197 -24.06 -1.89 -14.12
N LYS A 198 -23.80 -2.44 -15.32
CA LYS A 198 -24.64 -3.49 -15.90
C LYS A 198 -24.67 -4.77 -15.09
N ALA A 199 -23.54 -5.18 -14.50
CA ALA A 199 -23.46 -6.37 -13.65
C ALA A 199 -24.34 -6.19 -12.41
N LEU A 200 -24.23 -5.03 -11.75
CA LEU A 200 -25.06 -4.69 -10.59
C LEU A 200 -26.56 -4.65 -10.94
N GLU A 201 -26.92 -4.01 -12.05
CA GLU A 201 -28.30 -3.99 -12.55
C GLU A 201 -28.85 -5.39 -12.81
N LYS A 202 -28.09 -6.26 -13.48
CA LYS A 202 -28.51 -7.64 -13.79
C LYS A 202 -28.74 -8.47 -12.53
N LEU A 203 -28.02 -8.17 -11.45
CA LEU A 203 -28.11 -8.85 -10.16
C LEU A 203 -29.11 -8.18 -9.20
N ASN A 204 -29.86 -7.16 -9.65
CA ASN A 204 -30.75 -6.37 -8.80
C ASN A 204 -30.04 -5.74 -7.58
N LEU A 205 -28.79 -5.36 -7.74
CA LEU A 205 -27.97 -4.71 -6.71
C LEU A 205 -27.92 -3.19 -6.90
N PRO A 206 -27.73 -2.40 -5.82
CA PRO A 206 -27.55 -0.95 -5.91
C PRO A 206 -26.41 -0.56 -6.86
N LYS A 207 -26.63 0.41 -7.75
CA LYS A 207 -25.63 0.83 -8.75
C LYS A 207 -24.40 1.51 -8.13
N ASP A 208 -24.52 1.94 -6.88
CA ASP A 208 -23.53 2.61 -6.07
C ASP A 208 -22.88 1.67 -5.02
N LEU A 209 -23.13 0.36 -5.08
CA LEU A 209 -22.57 -0.64 -4.15
C LEU A 209 -21.03 -0.62 -4.06
N TRP A 210 -20.38 -0.14 -5.12
CA TRP A 210 -18.92 0.00 -5.22
C TRP A 210 -18.35 1.18 -4.41
N HIS A 211 -19.20 2.12 -3.96
CA HIS A 211 -18.75 3.24 -3.14
C HIS A 211 -18.08 2.73 -1.86
N GLY A 212 -16.84 3.18 -1.64
CA GLY A 212 -16.08 2.78 -0.46
C GLY A 212 -15.36 1.44 -0.59
N VAL A 213 -15.43 0.77 -1.75
CA VAL A 213 -14.71 -0.47 -2.02
C VAL A 213 -13.30 -0.16 -2.53
N PRO A 214 -12.23 -0.58 -1.84
CA PRO A 214 -10.86 -0.32 -2.27
C PRO A 214 -10.58 -0.83 -3.69
N GLY A 215 -9.90 0.00 -4.47
CA GLY A 215 -9.63 -0.25 -5.89
C GLY A 215 -10.73 0.25 -6.82
N PHE A 216 -11.97 0.45 -6.34
CA PHE A 216 -13.00 1.14 -7.09
C PHE A 216 -12.92 2.67 -6.93
N TYR A 217 -13.13 3.40 -8.02
CA TYR A 217 -13.22 4.87 -8.06
C TYR A 217 -13.99 5.35 -9.28
N ASN A 218 -14.26 6.67 -9.36
CA ASN A 218 -14.88 7.27 -10.54
C ASN A 218 -13.84 7.50 -11.65
N GLY A 219 -13.88 6.64 -12.67
CA GLY A 219 -13.26 6.90 -13.96
C GLY A 219 -14.04 7.95 -14.76
N GLN A 220 -13.39 8.50 -15.78
CA GLN A 220 -13.96 9.53 -16.64
C GLN A 220 -13.65 9.21 -18.10
N ALA A 221 -14.63 9.42 -18.97
CA ALA A 221 -14.41 9.46 -20.41
C ALA A 221 -15.03 10.74 -20.96
N ARG A 222 -14.33 11.37 -21.88
CA ARG A 222 -14.84 12.52 -22.63
C ARG A 222 -15.58 12.01 -23.87
N VAL A 223 -16.83 12.40 -24.01
CA VAL A 223 -17.65 12.12 -25.19
C VAL A 223 -18.15 13.45 -25.73
N LYS A 224 -17.55 13.91 -26.83
CA LYS A 224 -17.72 15.29 -27.32
C LYS A 224 -17.36 16.31 -26.22
N ASP A 225 -18.31 17.13 -25.77
CA ASP A 225 -18.15 18.14 -24.73
C ASP A 225 -18.66 17.70 -23.34
N GLU A 226 -19.16 16.47 -23.22
CA GLU A 226 -19.63 15.90 -21.95
C GLU A 226 -18.55 14.98 -21.33
N ILE A 227 -18.33 15.14 -20.01
CA ILE A 227 -17.54 14.19 -19.21
C ILE A 227 -18.49 13.18 -18.57
N ILE A 228 -18.38 11.93 -18.98
CA ILE A 228 -19.16 10.82 -18.41
C ILE A 228 -18.33 10.13 -17.34
N LYS A 229 -18.91 9.97 -16.14
CA LYS A 229 -18.30 9.26 -15.01
C LYS A 229 -18.83 7.83 -14.92
N PHE A 230 -17.97 6.90 -14.51
CA PHE A 230 -18.32 5.50 -14.35
C PHE A 230 -17.42 4.82 -13.32
N PRO A 231 -17.89 3.77 -12.64
CA PRO A 231 -17.04 2.97 -11.77
C PRO A 231 -15.92 2.30 -12.57
N VAL A 232 -14.71 2.35 -12.03
CA VAL A 232 -13.53 1.63 -12.52
C VAL A 232 -12.88 0.91 -11.35
N PHE A 233 -12.47 -0.32 -11.57
CA PHE A 233 -11.59 -1.06 -10.67
C PHE A 233 -10.14 -1.00 -11.18
N SER A 234 -9.21 -0.66 -10.29
CA SER A 234 -7.77 -0.72 -10.51
C SER A 234 -7.06 -1.08 -9.22
N THR A 235 -5.84 -1.58 -9.34
CA THR A 235 -4.98 -1.97 -8.22
C THR A 235 -4.07 -0.83 -7.74
N ALA A 236 -4.12 0.35 -8.37
CA ALA A 236 -3.32 1.51 -8.00
C ALA A 236 -4.12 2.72 -7.48
N ASN A 237 -3.40 3.52 -6.72
CA ASN A 237 -3.76 4.83 -6.18
C ASN A 237 -3.85 5.92 -7.27
N GLY A 238 -4.85 5.83 -8.14
CA GLY A 238 -5.46 6.94 -8.89
C GLY A 238 -4.61 7.72 -9.91
N LYS A 239 -3.30 7.49 -10.04
CA LYS A 239 -2.42 8.27 -10.93
C LYS A 239 -1.55 7.46 -11.91
N ASN A 240 -1.40 6.16 -11.70
CA ASN A 240 -0.64 5.26 -12.58
C ASN A 240 -1.52 4.10 -13.04
N PHE A 241 -1.16 3.46 -14.15
CA PHE A 241 -1.64 2.10 -14.42
C PHE A 241 -1.39 1.24 -13.17
N GLY A 242 -2.44 0.56 -12.73
CA GLY A 242 -2.42 -0.45 -11.69
C GLY A 242 -1.24 -1.40 -11.85
N VAL A 243 -0.65 -1.82 -10.74
CA VAL A 243 0.29 -2.93 -10.79
C VAL A 243 -0.48 -4.19 -11.20
N GLN A 244 0.11 -5.01 -12.05
CA GLN A 244 -0.51 -6.24 -12.55
C GLN A 244 0.07 -7.44 -11.80
N GLY A 245 -0.72 -8.50 -11.64
CA GLY A 245 -0.31 -9.70 -10.92
C GLY A 245 -1.46 -10.41 -10.20
N MET A 246 -1.10 -11.27 -9.27
CA MET A 246 -2.04 -12.15 -8.56
C MET A 246 -2.77 -11.40 -7.45
N LEU A 247 -4.10 -11.50 -7.42
CA LEU A 247 -4.94 -11.02 -6.33
C LEU A 247 -4.99 -12.07 -5.23
N ILE A 248 -4.47 -11.72 -4.06
CA ILE A 248 -4.47 -12.53 -2.84
C ILE A 248 -5.63 -12.04 -1.96
N PRO A 249 -6.65 -12.89 -1.74
CA PRO A 249 -7.83 -12.53 -0.97
C PRO A 249 -7.49 -12.35 0.51
N TYR A 250 -8.16 -11.40 1.15
CA TYR A 250 -8.13 -11.21 2.59
C TYR A 250 -9.52 -11.42 3.20
N TYR A 251 -9.63 -12.29 4.21
CA TYR A 251 -10.87 -12.68 4.86
C TYR A 251 -10.99 -12.11 6.27
N ASN A 252 -12.22 -11.75 6.66
CA ASN A 252 -12.55 -11.41 8.04
C ASN A 252 -12.94 -12.67 8.84
N GLU A 253 -13.28 -12.48 10.12
CA GLU A 253 -13.75 -13.54 11.02
C GLU A 253 -15.01 -14.25 10.55
N TYR A 254 -15.88 -13.58 9.78
CA TYR A 254 -17.06 -14.21 9.18
C TYR A 254 -16.73 -14.84 7.83
N ASN A 255 -15.46 -15.11 7.55
CA ASN A 255 -14.98 -15.69 6.30
C ASN A 255 -15.32 -14.84 5.04
N GLN A 256 -15.69 -13.56 5.19
CA GLN A 256 -16.05 -12.69 4.07
C GLN A 256 -14.80 -12.08 3.44
N LEU A 257 -14.78 -11.96 2.12
CA LEU A 257 -13.70 -11.33 1.37
C LEU A 257 -13.74 -9.80 1.54
N VAL A 258 -12.78 -9.23 2.25
CA VAL A 258 -12.80 -7.81 2.64
C VAL A 258 -11.69 -6.96 2.04
N ALA A 259 -10.66 -7.57 1.45
CA ALA A 259 -9.60 -6.85 0.73
C ALA A 259 -8.82 -7.76 -0.21
N PHE A 260 -7.95 -7.15 -1.00
CA PHE A 260 -6.88 -7.83 -1.73
C PHE A 260 -5.53 -7.22 -1.42
N GLN A 261 -4.52 -8.07 -1.26
CA GLN A 261 -3.17 -7.71 -1.67
C GLN A 261 -2.94 -8.18 -3.10
N ILE A 262 -2.27 -7.36 -3.91
CA ILE A 262 -1.76 -7.78 -5.21
C ILE A 262 -0.28 -8.12 -5.10
N ARG A 263 0.08 -9.32 -5.56
CA ARG A 263 1.45 -9.76 -5.73
C ARG A 263 1.88 -9.54 -7.17
N ILE A 264 2.86 -8.66 -7.38
CA ILE A 264 3.37 -8.37 -8.72
C ILE A 264 4.27 -9.50 -9.22
N ASP A 265 4.19 -9.81 -10.52
CA ASP A 265 4.94 -10.90 -11.14
C ASP A 265 6.44 -10.61 -11.14
N GLU A 266 6.79 -9.41 -11.60
CA GLU A 266 8.16 -8.98 -11.84
C GLU A 266 8.46 -7.64 -11.16
N PRO A 267 8.87 -7.66 -9.89
CA PRO A 267 9.31 -6.46 -9.19
C PRO A 267 10.53 -5.84 -9.88
N LYS A 268 10.43 -4.56 -10.22
CA LYS A 268 11.54 -3.84 -10.86
C LYS A 268 12.67 -3.60 -9.86
N LYS A 269 13.91 -3.77 -10.32
CA LYS A 269 15.10 -3.30 -9.60
C LYS A 269 15.32 -1.81 -9.87
N TYR A 270 15.84 -1.10 -8.90
CA TYR A 270 16.23 0.31 -9.03
C TYR A 270 17.46 0.60 -8.17
N GLY A 271 18.30 1.55 -8.59
CA GLY A 271 19.45 1.96 -7.79
C GLY A 271 19.10 3.13 -6.89
N ARG A 272 19.49 3.06 -5.62
CA ARG A 272 19.43 4.19 -4.68
C ARG A 272 20.84 4.65 -4.39
N ILE A 273 21.14 5.91 -4.75
CA ILE A 273 22.40 6.55 -4.37
C ILE A 273 22.52 6.57 -2.85
N THR A 274 23.59 5.97 -2.33
CA THR A 274 23.93 5.98 -0.89
C THR A 274 25.11 6.90 -0.61
N LYS A 275 25.99 7.08 -1.61
CA LYS A 275 27.05 8.08 -1.58
C LYS A 275 27.00 8.88 -2.88
N PRO A 276 26.48 10.12 -2.86
CA PRO A 276 26.43 10.97 -4.05
C PRO A 276 27.82 11.54 -4.38
N LEU A 277 27.89 12.29 -5.49
CA LEU A 277 29.02 13.16 -5.81
C LEU A 277 28.87 14.47 -5.02
N GLU A 278 29.88 14.86 -4.26
CA GLU A 278 29.93 16.11 -3.50
C GLU A 278 30.54 17.24 -4.33
N ARG A 279 31.58 16.95 -5.12
CA ARG A 279 32.33 17.97 -5.88
C ARG A 279 31.77 18.23 -7.27
N ASN A 280 31.27 17.21 -7.94
CA ASN A 280 30.86 17.28 -9.36
C ASN A 280 29.43 17.83 -9.59
N GLN A 281 28.89 18.66 -8.69
CA GLN A 281 27.57 19.33 -8.71
C GLN A 281 26.54 18.72 -9.68
N GLY A 282 25.72 17.78 -9.20
CA GLY A 282 24.62 17.22 -9.99
C GLY A 282 23.87 16.10 -9.26
N HIS A 283 22.72 15.73 -9.82
CA HIS A 283 21.86 14.64 -9.33
C HIS A 283 22.14 13.36 -10.13
N LEU A 284 22.37 12.27 -9.41
CA LEU A 284 22.60 10.97 -10.03
C LEU A 284 21.31 10.15 -10.06
N GLU A 285 21.02 9.54 -11.21
CA GLU A 285 19.95 8.54 -11.34
C GLU A 285 20.50 7.24 -11.89
N VAL A 286 20.04 6.13 -11.29
CA VAL A 286 20.45 4.79 -11.66
C VAL A 286 19.27 4.05 -12.26
N TYR A 287 19.40 3.69 -13.53
CA TYR A 287 18.44 2.90 -14.27
C TYR A 287 18.92 1.46 -14.32
N ILE A 288 18.09 0.51 -13.87
CA ILE A 288 18.41 -0.91 -13.88
C ILE A 288 17.40 -1.63 -14.78
N LYS A 289 17.89 -2.39 -15.75
CA LYS A 289 17.08 -3.26 -16.60
C LYS A 289 17.69 -4.66 -16.60
N SER A 290 16.97 -5.59 -15.99
CA SER A 290 17.44 -6.96 -15.75
C SER A 290 18.73 -6.98 -14.93
N ASP A 291 19.86 -7.25 -15.56
CA ASP A 291 21.20 -7.25 -14.94
C ASP A 291 22.07 -6.06 -15.35
N ASN A 292 21.61 -5.24 -16.30
CA ASN A 292 22.38 -4.08 -16.75
C ASN A 292 21.96 -2.83 -15.97
N TYR A 293 22.93 -2.00 -15.62
CA TYR A 293 22.70 -0.69 -15.04
C TYR A 293 23.26 0.43 -15.91
N LYS A 294 22.66 1.60 -15.76
CA LYS A 294 23.10 2.87 -16.36
C LYS A 294 23.00 3.97 -15.32
N VAL A 295 24.05 4.76 -15.17
CA VAL A 295 24.09 5.91 -14.26
C VAL A 295 24.12 7.19 -15.09
N ASN A 296 23.13 8.03 -14.86
CA ASN A 296 23.02 9.35 -15.48
C ASN A 296 23.35 10.44 -14.44
N LEU A 297 24.12 11.43 -14.86
CA LEU A 297 24.36 12.67 -14.13
C LEU A 297 23.53 13.80 -14.74
N TYR A 298 22.63 14.36 -13.95
CA TYR A 298 21.84 15.53 -14.30
C TYR A 298 22.44 16.77 -13.63
N SER A 299 22.68 17.81 -14.41
CA SER A 299 23.15 19.11 -13.90
C SER A 299 22.47 20.24 -14.67
N SER A 300 22.68 21.49 -14.24
CA SER A 300 22.20 22.67 -14.99
C SER A 300 22.76 22.73 -16.41
N PHE A 301 23.94 22.17 -16.64
CA PHE A 301 24.60 22.12 -17.96
C PHE A 301 24.18 20.89 -18.78
N GLU A 302 23.71 19.83 -18.11
CA GLU A 302 23.28 18.57 -18.73
C GLU A 302 21.87 18.17 -18.25
N PRO A 303 20.82 18.95 -18.58
CA PRO A 303 19.46 18.68 -18.12
C PRO A 303 18.86 17.40 -18.72
N SER A 304 19.39 16.94 -19.86
CA SER A 304 18.98 15.68 -20.49
C SER A 304 19.59 14.42 -19.83
N GLY A 305 20.57 14.62 -18.94
CA GLY A 305 21.29 13.56 -18.24
C GLY A 305 22.43 12.97 -19.06
N LYS A 306 23.68 13.23 -18.65
CA LYS A 306 24.87 12.62 -19.23
C LYS A 306 25.08 11.22 -18.67
N VAL A 307 25.30 10.24 -19.54
CA VAL A 307 25.65 8.88 -19.10
C VAL A 307 27.09 8.88 -18.59
N ILE A 308 27.28 8.59 -17.30
CA ILE A 308 28.61 8.60 -16.67
C ILE A 308 29.13 7.20 -16.34
N ALA A 309 28.25 6.20 -16.31
CA ALA A 309 28.63 4.80 -16.20
C ALA A 309 27.54 3.87 -16.75
N ASN A 310 27.96 2.70 -17.18
CA ASN A 310 27.10 1.56 -17.48
C ASN A 310 27.86 0.27 -17.18
N GLY A 311 27.15 -0.81 -16.91
CA GLY A 311 27.76 -2.09 -16.58
C GLY A 311 26.73 -3.16 -16.22
N LYS A 312 27.22 -4.27 -15.68
CA LYS A 312 26.39 -5.38 -15.17
C LYS A 312 26.44 -5.42 -13.66
N LEU A 313 25.33 -5.82 -13.03
CA LEU A 313 25.25 -5.96 -11.58
C LEU A 313 26.03 -7.19 -11.10
N ASN A 314 26.09 -8.28 -11.89
CA ASN A 314 26.77 -9.53 -11.52
C ASN A 314 26.39 -10.05 -10.11
N GLY A 315 25.15 -9.82 -9.68
CA GLY A 315 24.66 -10.19 -8.34
C GLY A 315 25.05 -9.24 -7.20
N GLU A 316 25.82 -8.19 -7.45
CA GLU A 316 26.19 -7.20 -6.44
C GLU A 316 24.97 -6.38 -5.96
N LYS A 317 24.86 -6.24 -4.64
CA LYS A 317 23.80 -5.43 -3.98
C LYS A 317 24.21 -3.97 -3.79
N GLU A 318 25.48 -3.66 -3.93
CA GLU A 318 26.04 -2.32 -3.78
C GLU A 318 27.20 -2.16 -4.76
N ILE A 319 27.18 -1.08 -5.53
CA ILE A 319 28.17 -0.81 -6.57
C ILE A 319 28.81 0.54 -6.28
N THR A 320 30.14 0.57 -6.24
CA THR A 320 30.93 1.79 -6.06
C THR A 320 31.71 2.09 -7.33
N LEU A 321 31.53 3.30 -7.85
CA LEU A 321 32.11 3.76 -9.10
C LEU A 321 32.82 5.09 -8.89
N HIS A 322 33.55 5.51 -9.92
CA HIS A 322 34.28 6.77 -9.94
C HIS A 322 33.81 7.65 -11.09
N TYR A 323 33.80 8.97 -10.88
CA TYR A 323 33.54 9.97 -11.92
C TYR A 323 34.49 11.16 -11.78
N GLY A 324 34.91 11.76 -12.89
CA GLY A 324 35.89 12.84 -12.95
C GLY A 324 37.32 12.36 -13.29
N GLU A 325 38.18 13.31 -13.63
CA GLU A 325 39.59 13.09 -14.00
C GLU A 325 40.53 13.62 -12.91
N ASP A 326 41.70 12.99 -12.76
CA ASP A 326 42.78 13.37 -11.84
C ASP A 326 42.29 13.76 -10.43
N VAL A 327 42.53 15.02 -10.02
CA VAL A 327 42.18 15.56 -8.70
C VAL A 327 40.67 15.73 -8.47
N MET A 328 39.87 15.65 -9.54
CA MET A 328 38.40 15.72 -9.51
C MET A 328 37.74 14.33 -9.50
N LYS A 329 38.53 13.25 -9.53
CA LYS A 329 38.02 11.88 -9.47
C LYS A 329 37.38 11.59 -8.11
N GLU A 330 36.10 11.34 -8.13
CA GLU A 330 35.26 11.20 -6.95
C GLU A 330 34.54 9.85 -6.95
N LYS A 331 34.40 9.24 -5.77
CA LYS A 331 33.65 7.99 -5.59
C LYS A 331 32.18 8.27 -5.34
N TYR A 332 31.32 7.55 -6.03
CA TYR A 332 29.90 7.47 -5.71
C TYR A 332 29.46 6.01 -5.59
N THR A 333 28.43 5.79 -4.78
CA THR A 333 27.94 4.44 -4.47
C THR A 333 26.42 4.41 -4.59
N PHE A 334 25.90 3.32 -5.14
CA PHE A 334 24.47 3.04 -5.13
C PHE A 334 24.19 1.62 -4.66
N LYS A 335 23.09 1.47 -3.92
CA LYS A 335 22.53 0.18 -3.55
C LYS A 335 21.47 -0.25 -4.56
N VAL A 336 21.51 -1.52 -4.93
CA VAL A 336 20.48 -2.15 -5.76
C VAL A 336 19.33 -2.56 -4.87
N LEU A 337 18.18 -1.91 -5.04
CA LEU A 337 16.96 -2.22 -4.33
C LEU A 337 15.97 -2.88 -5.30
N THR A 338 15.11 -3.73 -4.75
CA THR A 338 14.02 -4.36 -5.50
C THR A 338 12.71 -3.80 -4.99
N GLN A 339 11.81 -3.47 -5.91
CA GLN A 339 10.45 -3.05 -5.57
C GLN A 339 9.77 -4.09 -4.66
N PRO A 340 8.96 -3.67 -3.66
CA PRO A 340 8.14 -4.60 -2.89
C PRO A 340 7.29 -5.51 -3.78
N LYS A 341 7.15 -6.78 -3.40
CA LYS A 341 6.35 -7.76 -4.14
C LYS A 341 4.84 -7.61 -3.93
N TYR A 342 4.43 -7.07 -2.79
CA TYR A 342 3.03 -7.04 -2.36
C TYR A 342 2.55 -5.60 -2.15
N TYR A 343 1.37 -5.29 -2.69
CA TYR A 343 0.71 -4.00 -2.53
C TYR A 343 -0.73 -4.20 -2.10
N TRP A 344 -1.25 -3.30 -1.28
CA TRP A 344 -2.69 -3.26 -1.02
C TRP A 344 -3.42 -2.68 -2.22
N VAL A 345 -4.50 -3.35 -2.65
CA VAL A 345 -5.45 -2.75 -3.60
C VAL A 345 -6.11 -1.57 -2.91
N SER A 346 -5.95 -0.37 -3.47
CA SER A 346 -6.43 0.89 -2.90
C SER A 346 -6.82 1.88 -3.97
N SER A 347 -7.80 2.71 -3.65
CA SER A 347 -8.24 3.85 -4.45
C SER A 347 -8.26 5.15 -3.64
N SER A 348 -7.57 5.19 -2.50
CA SER A 348 -7.59 6.28 -1.50
C SER A 348 -7.14 7.66 -2.01
N SER A 349 -6.47 7.70 -3.14
CA SER A 349 -6.03 8.95 -3.80
C SER A 349 -6.87 9.31 -5.03
N ALA A 350 -7.78 8.44 -5.46
CA ALA A 350 -8.66 8.65 -6.60
C ALA A 350 -9.95 9.38 -6.18
N CYS A 351 -10.54 10.12 -7.13
CA CYS A 351 -11.83 10.77 -6.92
C CYS A 351 -12.93 9.71 -6.72
N ASN A 352 -13.70 9.83 -5.64
CA ASN A 352 -14.72 8.84 -5.26
C ASN A 352 -14.16 7.44 -5.01
N GLY A 353 -12.89 7.35 -4.61
CA GLY A 353 -12.28 6.12 -4.14
C GLY A 353 -12.66 5.79 -2.69
N ALA A 354 -11.95 4.82 -2.09
CA ALA A 354 -12.21 4.36 -0.73
C ALA A 354 -11.17 4.86 0.28
N ASP A 355 -11.63 5.31 1.45
CA ASP A 355 -10.76 5.62 2.58
C ASP A 355 -10.29 4.35 3.30
N THR A 356 -9.05 3.95 3.02
CA THR A 356 -8.40 2.77 3.63
C THR A 356 -7.43 3.13 4.77
N TYR A 357 -7.31 4.40 5.17
CA TYR A 357 -6.32 4.81 6.16
C TYR A 357 -6.61 4.20 7.54
N GLY A 358 -5.66 3.41 8.06
CA GLY A 358 -5.81 2.70 9.34
C GLY A 358 -6.83 1.55 9.33
N LYS A 359 -7.46 1.27 8.19
CA LYS A 359 -8.60 0.35 8.07
C LYS A 359 -8.27 -0.95 7.31
N LEU A 360 -6.99 -1.18 6.99
CA LEU A 360 -6.56 -2.40 6.29
C LEU A 360 -6.65 -3.61 7.22
N PRO A 361 -7.26 -4.73 6.77
CA PRO A 361 -7.64 -5.85 7.63
C PRO A 361 -6.45 -6.72 8.08
N VAL A 362 -6.69 -7.50 9.12
CA VAL A 362 -5.92 -8.71 9.46
C VAL A 362 -6.49 -9.85 8.63
N GLN A 363 -5.63 -10.72 8.10
CA GLN A 363 -6.07 -11.95 7.46
C GLN A 363 -6.54 -12.94 8.53
N VAL A 364 -7.78 -13.41 8.44
CA VAL A 364 -8.24 -14.58 9.20
C VAL A 364 -8.20 -15.80 8.28
N ALA A 365 -7.16 -16.61 8.41
CA ALA A 365 -7.01 -17.85 7.65
C ALA A 365 -7.44 -19.03 8.52
N TYR A 366 -8.68 -19.48 8.31
CA TYR A 366 -9.20 -20.66 8.98
C TYR A 366 -8.61 -21.95 8.39
N ASN A 367 -8.54 -22.99 9.21
CA ASN A 367 -8.27 -24.36 8.74
C ASN A 367 -9.30 -24.79 7.65
N PRO A 368 -8.96 -25.76 6.77
CA PRO A 368 -9.80 -26.12 5.62
C PRO A 368 -11.26 -26.46 5.95
N ARG A 369 -11.52 -27.06 7.13
CA ARG A 369 -12.88 -27.43 7.55
C ARG A 369 -13.78 -26.22 7.71
N VAL A 370 -13.24 -25.11 8.22
CA VAL A 370 -13.98 -23.87 8.51
C VAL A 370 -13.90 -22.89 7.34
N ALA A 371 -12.75 -22.82 6.67
CA ALA A 371 -12.52 -21.96 5.51
C ALA A 371 -13.49 -22.23 4.34
N LYS A 372 -13.92 -23.48 4.14
CA LYS A 372 -14.90 -23.84 3.10
C LYS A 372 -16.32 -23.34 3.37
N LEU A 373 -16.64 -22.95 4.61
CA LEU A 373 -18.00 -22.52 4.97
C LEU A 373 -18.37 -21.25 4.21
N ASN A 374 -19.57 -21.24 3.64
CA ASN A 374 -20.14 -20.13 2.92
C ASN A 374 -20.90 -19.21 3.88
N PRO A 375 -20.43 -17.96 4.10
CA PRO A 375 -21.10 -17.04 5.02
C PRO A 375 -22.48 -16.59 4.54
N ASP A 376 -22.84 -16.80 3.27
CA ASP A 376 -24.18 -16.49 2.76
C ASP A 376 -25.19 -17.62 3.00
N ASN A 377 -24.72 -18.84 3.29
CA ASN A 377 -25.59 -19.94 3.69
C ASN A 377 -25.96 -19.78 5.17
N PRO A 378 -27.26 -19.68 5.54
CA PRO A 378 -27.68 -19.47 6.92
C PRO A 378 -27.21 -20.55 7.91
N ASP A 379 -27.14 -21.81 7.50
CA ASP A 379 -26.76 -22.92 8.39
C ASP A 379 -25.25 -22.97 8.59
N GLU A 380 -24.48 -22.79 7.52
CA GLU A 380 -23.02 -22.68 7.59
C GLU A 380 -22.57 -21.42 8.34
N ARG A 381 -23.33 -20.32 8.22
CA ARG A 381 -23.09 -19.10 9.02
C ARG A 381 -23.26 -19.38 10.52
N LYS A 382 -24.31 -20.10 10.92
CA LYS A 382 -24.50 -20.50 12.33
C LYS A 382 -23.36 -21.40 12.81
N GLU A 383 -22.88 -22.32 11.96
CA GLU A 383 -21.71 -23.14 12.27
C GLU A 383 -20.47 -22.27 12.50
N LEU A 384 -20.23 -21.31 11.61
CA LEU A 384 -19.12 -20.38 11.71
C LEU A 384 -19.20 -19.51 12.97
N GLU A 385 -20.37 -18.96 13.31
CA GLU A 385 -20.60 -18.20 14.54
C GLU A 385 -20.34 -19.05 15.79
N LYS A 386 -20.82 -20.29 15.82
CA LYS A 386 -20.52 -21.25 16.90
C LYS A 386 -19.02 -21.50 17.00
N TYR A 387 -18.34 -21.62 15.87
CA TYR A 387 -16.90 -21.80 15.85
C TYR A 387 -16.15 -20.57 16.38
N ILE A 388 -16.50 -19.35 15.94
CA ILE A 388 -15.90 -18.07 16.38
C ILE A 388 -16.01 -17.88 17.89
N ASN A 389 -17.16 -18.26 18.48
CA ASN A 389 -17.43 -18.06 19.90
C ASN A 389 -16.78 -19.09 20.83
N LYS A 390 -16.13 -20.14 20.29
CA LYS A 390 -15.43 -21.14 21.09
C LYS A 390 -14.01 -20.66 21.43
N PRO A 391 -13.60 -20.61 22.71
CA PRO A 391 -12.22 -20.33 23.08
C PRO A 391 -11.22 -21.28 22.40
N LYS A 392 -10.11 -20.74 21.93
CA LYS A 392 -9.12 -21.51 21.13
C LYS A 392 -7.73 -20.89 21.16
N ALA A 393 -6.76 -21.67 20.72
CA ALA A 393 -5.43 -21.21 20.35
C ALA A 393 -5.37 -20.84 18.86
N ILE A 394 -4.52 -19.87 18.50
CA ILE A 394 -4.33 -19.38 17.12
C ILE A 394 -2.86 -19.11 16.84
N TRP A 395 -2.43 -19.33 15.60
CA TRP A 395 -1.11 -18.95 15.13
C TRP A 395 -1.10 -17.51 14.60
N VAL A 396 0.01 -16.80 14.75
CA VAL A 396 0.22 -15.47 14.15
C VAL A 396 1.47 -15.45 13.27
N THR A 397 1.37 -14.80 12.11
CA THR A 397 2.48 -14.66 11.14
C THR A 397 2.36 -13.37 10.32
N GLU A 398 3.36 -13.05 9.50
CA GLU A 398 3.29 -11.99 8.49
C GLU A 398 2.94 -12.52 7.08
N GLY A 399 2.18 -11.72 6.33
CA GLY A 399 1.78 -12.02 4.96
C GLY A 399 0.52 -12.88 4.87
N GLY A 400 -0.52 -12.38 4.19
CA GLY A 400 -1.80 -13.07 4.10
C GLY A 400 -1.73 -14.43 3.39
N LEU A 401 -0.92 -14.53 2.31
CA LEU A 401 -0.72 -15.79 1.58
C LEU A 401 -0.01 -16.85 2.43
N LYS A 402 0.96 -16.42 3.25
CA LYS A 402 1.68 -17.31 4.17
C LYS A 402 0.72 -17.87 5.22
N GLY A 403 -0.06 -17.00 5.86
CA GLY A 403 -1.09 -17.42 6.81
C GLY A 403 -2.11 -18.39 6.19
N TYR A 404 -2.50 -18.14 4.92
CA TYR A 404 -3.38 -19.03 4.18
C TYR A 404 -2.76 -20.43 3.98
N ILE A 405 -1.52 -20.52 3.50
CA ILE A 405 -0.84 -21.81 3.28
C ILE A 405 -0.65 -22.54 4.61
N ALA A 406 -0.17 -21.83 5.64
CA ALA A 406 0.02 -22.41 6.96
C ALA A 406 -1.27 -23.01 7.53
N ALA A 407 -2.41 -22.30 7.44
CA ALA A 407 -3.69 -22.81 7.92
C ALA A 407 -4.14 -24.11 7.22
N ASN A 408 -3.76 -24.31 5.95
CA ASN A 408 -4.04 -25.56 5.21
C ASN A 408 -3.15 -26.72 5.66
N TYR A 409 -1.92 -26.44 6.10
CA TYR A 409 -0.94 -27.46 6.43
C TYR A 409 -0.88 -27.83 7.90
N LEU A 410 -1.24 -26.94 8.83
CA LEU A 410 -1.23 -27.24 10.27
C LEU A 410 -1.95 -28.57 10.60
N PRO A 411 -3.16 -28.86 10.07
CA PRO A 411 -3.85 -30.13 10.35
C PRO A 411 -3.21 -31.37 9.72
N LYS A 412 -2.24 -31.20 8.81
CA LYS A 412 -1.50 -32.30 8.18
C LYS A 412 -0.25 -32.68 8.97
N VAL A 413 0.27 -31.74 9.76
CA VAL A 413 1.54 -31.86 10.50
C VAL A 413 1.31 -32.17 11.97
N PHE A 414 0.32 -31.52 12.59
CA PHE A 414 0.03 -31.66 14.02
C PHE A 414 -1.18 -32.57 14.27
N SER A 415 -1.15 -33.33 15.36
CA SER A 415 -2.29 -34.12 15.82
C SER A 415 -3.43 -33.23 16.34
N GLU A 416 -4.65 -33.74 16.41
CA GLU A 416 -5.79 -32.97 16.95
C GLU A 416 -5.57 -32.45 18.38
N LYS A 417 -4.82 -33.20 19.21
CA LYS A 417 -4.48 -32.75 20.58
C LYS A 417 -3.53 -31.56 20.56
N GLU A 418 -2.53 -31.58 19.68
CA GLU A 418 -1.59 -30.47 19.53
C GLU A 418 -2.29 -29.25 18.92
N LEU A 419 -3.17 -29.45 17.94
CA LEU A 419 -3.97 -28.36 17.34
C LEU A 419 -4.93 -27.70 18.33
N ASP A 420 -5.42 -28.44 19.33
CA ASP A 420 -6.22 -27.87 20.42
C ASP A 420 -5.40 -26.99 21.37
N ILE A 421 -4.09 -27.23 21.47
CA ILE A 421 -3.16 -26.49 22.36
C ILE A 421 -2.50 -25.33 21.61
N PHE A 422 -1.96 -25.57 20.41
CA PHE A 422 -1.17 -24.60 19.65
C PHE A 422 -2.00 -23.82 18.62
N GLY A 423 -3.14 -24.37 18.25
CA GLY A 423 -4.08 -23.74 17.32
C GLY A 423 -4.02 -24.37 15.93
N ARG A 424 -5.11 -24.15 15.19
CA ARG A 424 -5.34 -24.66 13.82
C ARG A 424 -5.65 -23.57 12.81
N ASP A 425 -5.91 -22.36 13.28
CA ASP A 425 -6.19 -21.19 12.46
C ASP A 425 -5.03 -20.19 12.58
N VAL A 426 -4.87 -19.37 11.55
CA VAL A 426 -3.77 -18.41 11.46
C VAL A 426 -4.30 -17.00 11.26
N LEU A 427 -3.81 -16.05 12.06
CA LEU A 427 -3.95 -14.62 11.78
C LEU A 427 -2.70 -14.10 11.12
N ALA A 428 -2.85 -13.32 10.05
CA ALA A 428 -1.69 -12.71 9.39
C ALA A 428 -1.82 -11.22 9.12
N VAL A 429 -0.73 -10.47 9.33
CA VAL A 429 -0.65 -9.03 9.05
C VAL A 429 0.27 -8.73 7.88
N ALA A 430 -0.03 -7.66 7.14
CA ALA A 430 0.86 -7.16 6.11
C ALA A 430 2.05 -6.41 6.72
N GLY A 431 3.13 -7.13 6.99
CA GLY A 431 4.38 -6.59 7.54
C GLY A 431 4.41 -6.62 9.07
N VAL A 432 5.60 -6.94 9.60
CA VAL A 432 5.86 -7.24 11.01
C VAL A 432 5.49 -6.10 11.98
N ASN A 433 5.61 -4.83 11.56
CA ASN A 433 5.28 -3.66 12.40
C ASN A 433 3.76 -3.46 12.62
N SER A 434 2.90 -4.28 12.01
CA SER A 434 1.44 -4.15 12.11
C SER A 434 0.82 -5.02 13.20
N TYR A 435 1.62 -5.57 14.12
CA TYR A 435 1.18 -6.54 15.14
C TYR A 435 0.05 -6.04 16.05
N HIS A 436 -0.02 -4.74 16.34
CA HIS A 436 -1.10 -4.13 17.14
C HIS A 436 -2.51 -4.41 16.59
N LYS A 437 -2.62 -4.73 15.29
CA LYS A 437 -3.88 -5.10 14.64
C LYS A 437 -4.41 -6.47 15.07
N PHE A 438 -3.57 -7.35 15.61
CA PHE A 438 -4.01 -8.65 16.08
C PHE A 438 -4.99 -8.53 17.25
N LEU A 439 -4.76 -7.62 18.20
CA LEU A 439 -5.50 -7.59 19.46
C LEU A 439 -7.03 -7.49 19.33
N PRO A 440 -7.60 -6.58 18.51
CA PRO A 440 -9.05 -6.57 18.29
C PRO A 440 -9.57 -7.90 17.74
N MET A 441 -8.81 -8.54 16.85
CA MET A 441 -9.20 -9.81 16.23
C MET A 441 -9.07 -11.00 17.18
N LEU A 442 -7.96 -11.07 17.94
CA LEU A 442 -7.74 -12.09 18.98
C LEU A 442 -8.88 -12.08 20.01
N LYS A 443 -9.30 -10.89 20.46
CA LYS A 443 -10.45 -10.73 21.35
C LYS A 443 -11.76 -11.18 20.69
N LYS A 444 -12.00 -10.78 19.43
CA LYS A 444 -13.21 -11.15 18.68
C LYS A 444 -13.33 -12.67 18.46
N LEU A 445 -12.20 -13.36 18.31
CA LEU A 445 -12.13 -14.80 18.11
C LEU A 445 -12.01 -15.61 19.42
N HIS A 446 -12.14 -14.95 20.59
CA HIS A 446 -12.04 -15.57 21.91
C HIS A 446 -10.73 -16.36 22.10
N VAL A 447 -9.62 -15.82 21.58
CA VAL A 447 -8.32 -16.50 21.66
C VAL A 447 -7.81 -16.50 23.10
N ASN A 448 -7.32 -17.64 23.58
CA ASN A 448 -6.71 -17.78 24.90
C ASN A 448 -5.17 -17.85 24.84
N SER A 449 -4.62 -18.34 23.73
CA SER A 449 -3.19 -18.52 23.53
C SER A 449 -2.81 -18.32 22.07
N VAL A 450 -1.58 -17.85 21.87
CA VAL A 450 -1.05 -17.47 20.56
C VAL A 450 0.27 -18.20 20.31
N THR A 451 0.36 -18.85 19.15
CA THR A 451 1.61 -19.44 18.66
C THR A 451 2.24 -18.50 17.64
N ILE A 452 3.39 -17.92 17.95
CA ILE A 452 4.09 -16.96 17.07
C ILE A 452 4.95 -17.74 16.06
N ALA A 453 4.75 -17.46 14.77
CA ALA A 453 5.49 -18.09 13.68
C ALA A 453 5.90 -17.05 12.62
N TYR A 454 6.77 -16.12 13.02
CA TYR A 454 7.39 -15.14 12.10
C TYR A 454 8.59 -15.77 11.38
N ASP A 455 9.00 -15.21 10.23
CA ASP A 455 10.14 -15.72 9.46
C ASP A 455 11.42 -15.92 10.28
N MET A 456 12.14 -17.02 10.06
CA MET A 456 13.38 -17.29 10.81
C MET A 456 14.54 -16.36 10.42
N ASP A 457 14.42 -15.66 9.28
CA ASP A 457 15.36 -14.59 8.91
C ASP A 457 15.35 -13.44 9.92
N MET A 458 14.36 -13.43 10.83
CA MET A 458 14.28 -12.51 11.95
C MET A 458 15.45 -12.61 12.92
N LEU A 459 16.13 -13.76 12.99
CA LEU A 459 17.33 -13.96 13.81
C LEU A 459 18.55 -13.15 13.32
N THR A 460 18.49 -12.59 12.11
CA THR A 460 19.65 -11.91 11.47
C THR A 460 19.50 -10.40 11.32
N ASN A 461 18.35 -9.82 11.70
CA ASN A 461 18.04 -8.41 11.52
C ASN A 461 17.55 -7.78 12.83
N ASP A 462 18.40 -6.98 13.48
CA ASP A 462 18.15 -6.35 14.79
C ASP A 462 16.81 -5.60 14.87
N GLN A 463 16.42 -4.89 13.80
CA GLN A 463 15.15 -4.16 13.77
C GLN A 463 13.94 -5.10 13.82
N VAL A 464 14.10 -6.27 13.24
CA VAL A 464 13.05 -7.26 13.07
C VAL A 464 12.96 -8.14 14.32
N ALA A 465 14.09 -8.43 14.98
CA ALA A 465 14.14 -9.00 16.31
C ALA A 465 13.42 -8.11 17.35
N GLN A 466 13.58 -6.78 17.28
CA GLN A 466 12.84 -5.88 18.18
C GLN A 466 11.32 -5.99 18.01
N ASN A 467 10.82 -6.07 16.77
CA ASN A 467 9.39 -6.24 16.52
C ASN A 467 8.83 -7.55 17.09
N TYR A 468 9.67 -8.59 17.19
CA TYR A 468 9.30 -9.86 17.81
C TYR A 468 9.11 -9.71 19.31
N VAL A 469 10.08 -9.09 19.98
CA VAL A 469 10.03 -8.77 21.41
C VAL A 469 8.81 -7.89 21.69
N ASP A 470 8.60 -6.84 20.89
CA ASP A 470 7.44 -5.96 21.04
C ASP A 470 6.11 -6.69 20.88
N LEU A 471 6.02 -7.68 19.97
CA LEU A 471 4.83 -8.52 19.81
C LEU A 471 4.64 -9.44 21.02
N LEU A 472 5.72 -10.06 21.51
CA LEU A 472 5.70 -10.96 22.65
C LEU A 472 5.22 -10.21 23.91
N ASP A 473 5.85 -9.08 24.21
CA ASP A 473 5.46 -8.20 25.33
C ASP A 473 4.00 -7.77 25.19
N PHE A 474 3.59 -7.35 23.99
CA PHE A 474 2.22 -6.97 23.70
C PHE A 474 1.20 -8.08 23.97
N LEU A 475 1.52 -9.34 23.65
CA LEU A 475 0.63 -10.47 23.90
C LEU A 475 0.54 -10.81 25.40
N ILE A 476 1.67 -10.79 26.10
CA ILE A 476 1.76 -11.05 27.54
C ILE A 476 1.03 -9.98 28.34
N GLU A 477 1.25 -8.69 28.02
CA GLU A 477 0.54 -7.56 28.64
C GLU A 477 -0.98 -7.67 28.46
N ASN A 478 -1.43 -8.28 27.37
CA ASN A 478 -2.84 -8.53 27.08
C ASN A 478 -3.35 -9.90 27.59
N LYS A 479 -2.54 -10.62 28.38
CA LYS A 479 -2.88 -11.87 29.09
C LYS A 479 -3.19 -13.07 28.19
N PHE A 480 -2.55 -13.16 27.03
CA PHE A 480 -2.59 -14.38 26.22
C PHE A 480 -1.49 -15.34 26.68
N GLY A 481 -1.75 -16.64 26.68
CA GLY A 481 -0.67 -17.64 26.70
C GLY A 481 0.14 -17.52 25.41
N VAL A 482 1.46 -17.66 25.47
CA VAL A 482 2.33 -17.47 24.30
C VAL A 482 3.16 -18.72 24.07
N ASN A 483 3.17 -19.20 22.84
CA ASN A 483 4.07 -20.23 22.35
C ASN A 483 4.89 -19.68 21.19
N LEU A 484 6.11 -20.20 21.01
CA LEU A 484 6.99 -19.84 19.92
C LEU A 484 7.19 -21.05 19.02
N ALA A 485 6.93 -20.89 17.73
CA ALA A 485 7.27 -21.90 16.72
C ALA A 485 8.67 -21.63 16.18
N VAL A 486 9.55 -22.62 16.29
CA VAL A 486 10.96 -22.54 15.89
C VAL A 486 11.27 -23.69 14.93
N TRP A 487 12.03 -23.42 13.88
CA TRP A 487 12.51 -24.41 12.93
C TRP A 487 13.90 -24.04 12.42
N GLY A 488 14.58 -24.98 11.75
CA GLY A 488 15.91 -24.74 11.19
C GLY A 488 15.90 -23.63 10.12
N PRO A 489 16.59 -22.48 10.32
CA PRO A 489 16.54 -21.35 9.38
C PRO A 489 17.11 -21.68 8.00
N ASP A 490 18.04 -22.65 7.93
CA ASP A 490 18.63 -23.10 6.67
C ASP A 490 17.71 -24.05 5.88
N LEU A 491 16.69 -24.61 6.53
CA LEU A 491 15.75 -25.55 5.93
C LEU A 491 14.54 -24.84 5.31
N ALA A 492 14.08 -23.75 5.92
CA ALA A 492 12.97 -22.95 5.42
C ALA A 492 13.00 -21.52 5.94
N LYS A 493 12.62 -20.56 5.08
CA LYS A 493 12.61 -19.13 5.45
C LYS A 493 11.39 -18.75 6.29
N GLY A 494 10.22 -19.20 5.86
CA GLY A 494 8.95 -18.93 6.53
C GLY A 494 8.19 -20.17 6.92
N ILE A 495 7.19 -19.98 7.78
CA ILE A 495 6.35 -21.07 8.29
C ILE A 495 5.60 -21.80 7.17
N ASP A 496 5.19 -21.10 6.10
CA ASP A 496 4.58 -21.72 4.93
C ASP A 496 5.55 -22.69 4.24
N ASP A 497 6.77 -22.23 3.98
CA ASP A 497 7.82 -23.07 3.38
C ASP A 497 8.19 -24.25 4.30
N ALA A 498 8.27 -24.05 5.63
CA ALA A 498 8.61 -25.09 6.60
C ALA A 498 7.57 -26.21 6.61
N LEU A 499 6.29 -25.83 6.74
CA LEU A 499 5.17 -26.77 6.75
C LEU A 499 5.02 -27.54 5.44
N VAL A 500 5.19 -26.88 4.30
CA VAL A 500 5.09 -27.51 2.97
C VAL A 500 6.20 -28.53 2.75
N ASN A 501 7.42 -28.24 3.20
CA ASN A 501 8.57 -29.13 3.04
C ASN A 501 8.69 -30.21 4.13
N GLY A 502 7.75 -30.26 5.08
CA GLY A 502 7.79 -31.21 6.19
C GLY A 502 8.98 -31.00 7.13
N VAL A 503 9.41 -29.75 7.30
CA VAL A 503 10.44 -29.39 8.29
C VAL A 503 9.84 -29.54 9.69
N ASP A 504 10.59 -30.16 10.60
CA ASP A 504 10.18 -30.27 12.00
C ASP A 504 10.06 -28.88 12.64
N ILE A 505 8.92 -28.62 13.27
CA ILE A 505 8.62 -27.36 13.97
C ILE A 505 8.56 -27.67 15.46
N GLU A 506 9.52 -27.11 16.21
CA GLU A 506 9.53 -27.17 17.66
C GLU A 506 8.66 -26.04 18.22
N ILE A 507 7.77 -26.38 19.15
CA ILE A 507 6.95 -25.40 19.86
C ILE A 507 7.48 -25.24 21.28
N VAL A 508 7.96 -24.04 21.59
CA VAL A 508 8.49 -23.68 22.91
C VAL A 508 7.45 -22.82 23.63
N GLY A 509 6.98 -23.30 24.79
CA GLY A 509 6.09 -22.52 25.65
C GLY A 509 6.85 -21.34 26.28
N TYR A 510 6.23 -20.16 26.27
CA TYR A 510 6.74 -18.98 26.97
C TYR A 510 5.93 -18.83 28.26
N GLU A 511 6.55 -19.13 29.40
CA GLU A 511 5.94 -19.03 30.74
C GLU A 511 5.89 -17.59 31.28
#